data_AF-A0A133L4S8-F1
#
_entry.id   AF-A0A133L4S8-F1
#
_cell.length_a   1.000
_cell.length_b   1.000
_cell.length_c   1.000
_cell.angle_alpha   90.00
_cell.angle_beta   90.00
_cell.angle_gamma   90.00
#
_symmetry.space_group_name_H-M   'P 1'
#
loop_
_entity.id
_entity.type
_entity.pdbx_description
1 polymer ?
#
loop_
_entity_poly.entity_id
_entity_poly.type
_entity_poly.pdbx_seq_one_letter_code
_entity_poly.pdbx_strand_id
1 'polypeptide(L)'
;MAASEIEQWWIDKFQENLGPIRKVAGWTTQQLADELGVARQTVSNLETGKSPMTKLQYLALRTVFSAEIARREDRDLARIIKTLVDDPIEQRIRERRAQEQDGEAVADNAPVNTDGGNVADNAATEKRKPSAATLKASKTAATGKPTLSTAMQALAVITGALASGTAAGIITYLMFPDGGPNKR
;
A
#
# COMPACT_ATOMS: atom_id res chain seq x y z
N MET A 1 0.09 13.41 15.32
CA MET A 1 0.21 13.57 13.86
C MET A 1 1.01 12.45 13.16
N ALA A 2 1.32 11.32 13.81
CA ALA A 2 2.24 10.32 13.23
C ALA A 2 1.62 9.37 12.18
N ALA A 3 0.34 9.01 12.31
CA ALA A 3 -0.25 7.96 11.47
C ALA A 3 -0.41 8.37 9.99
N SER A 4 -0.83 9.61 9.73
CA SER A 4 -1.01 10.14 8.37
C SER A 4 0.32 10.34 7.63
N GLU A 5 1.39 10.72 8.34
CA GLU A 5 2.72 10.86 7.75
C GLU A 5 3.30 9.50 7.33
N ILE A 6 3.16 8.49 8.21
CA ILE A 6 3.60 7.13 7.91
C ILE A 6 2.86 6.60 6.68
N GLU A 7 1.55 6.79 6.64
CA GLU A 7 0.72 6.40 5.52
C GLU A 7 1.16 7.06 4.21
N GLN A 8 1.49 8.35 4.23
CA GLN A 8 1.96 9.02 3.03
C GLN A 8 3.25 8.40 2.51
N TRP A 9 4.17 7.99 3.38
CA TRP A 9 5.40 7.32 2.93
C TRP A 9 5.12 5.99 2.22
N TRP A 10 4.12 5.23 2.68
CA TRP A 10 3.68 4.01 2.01
C TRP A 10 3.17 4.30 0.60
N ILE A 11 2.31 5.32 0.46
CA ILE A 11 1.74 5.74 -0.82
C ILE A 11 2.85 6.18 -1.77
N ASP A 12 3.75 7.05 -1.31
CA ASP A 12 4.85 7.58 -2.12
C ASP A 12 5.79 6.46 -2.59
N LYS A 13 6.21 5.57 -1.66
CA LYS A 13 7.11 4.46 -2.01
C LYS A 13 6.47 3.45 -2.93
N PHE A 14 5.17 3.16 -2.74
CA PHE A 14 4.46 2.26 -3.64
C PHE A 14 4.33 2.86 -5.03
N GLN A 15 4.05 4.17 -5.13
CA GLN A 15 3.95 4.87 -6.40
C GLN A 15 5.28 4.87 -7.17
N GLU A 16 6.38 5.23 -6.50
CA GLU A 16 7.74 5.22 -7.08
C GLU A 16 8.11 3.85 -7.67
N ASN A 17 7.64 2.78 -7.03
CA ASN A 17 7.98 1.40 -7.41
C ASN A 17 6.87 0.68 -8.21
N LEU A 18 5.80 1.38 -8.59
CA LEU A 18 4.65 0.75 -9.27
C LEU A 18 5.05 0.09 -10.59
N GLY A 19 5.83 0.79 -11.42
CA GLY A 19 6.33 0.26 -12.70
C GLY A 19 7.19 -0.99 -12.54
N PRO A 20 8.24 -0.98 -11.67
CA PRO A 20 9.00 -2.16 -11.32
C PRO A 20 8.15 -3.33 -10.80
N ILE A 21 7.26 -3.10 -9.83
CA ILE A 21 6.39 -4.14 -9.25
C ILE A 21 5.52 -4.78 -10.34
N ARG A 22 4.90 -3.97 -11.20
CA ARG A 22 4.09 -4.46 -12.33
C ARG A 22 4.90 -5.34 -13.28
N LYS A 23 6.14 -4.94 -13.60
CA LYS A 23 7.02 -5.73 -14.49
C LYS A 23 7.37 -7.09 -13.90
N VAL A 24 7.62 -7.15 -12.58
CA VAL A 24 7.87 -8.42 -11.87
C VAL A 24 6.65 -9.33 -11.89
N ALA A 25 5.44 -8.77 -11.74
CA ALA A 25 4.20 -9.52 -11.90
C ALA A 25 3.96 -10.01 -13.35
N GLY A 26 4.80 -9.62 -14.31
CA GLY A 26 4.65 -9.98 -15.72
C GLY A 26 3.48 -9.28 -16.40
N TRP A 27 3.01 -8.15 -15.86
CA TRP A 27 1.87 -7.42 -16.39
C TRP A 27 2.27 -6.27 -17.30
N THR A 28 1.49 -6.05 -18.35
CA THR A 28 1.49 -4.80 -19.12
C THR A 28 0.72 -3.71 -18.37
N THR A 29 0.95 -2.44 -18.70
CA THR A 29 0.18 -1.32 -18.15
C THR A 29 -1.32 -1.47 -18.39
N GLN A 30 -1.71 -2.08 -19.51
CA GLN A 30 -3.12 -2.37 -19.82
C GLN A 30 -3.69 -3.42 -18.86
N GLN A 31 -3.00 -4.56 -18.68
CA GLN A 31 -3.47 -5.61 -17.77
C GLN A 31 -3.66 -5.11 -16.35
N LEU A 32 -2.72 -4.32 -15.82
CA LEU A 32 -2.90 -3.72 -14.49
C LEU A 32 -4.11 -2.77 -14.46
N ALA A 33 -4.36 -2.04 -15.54
CA ALA A 33 -5.53 -1.17 -15.64
C ALA A 33 -6.84 -1.97 -15.67
N ASP A 34 -6.86 -3.10 -16.37
CA ASP A 34 -8.00 -4.00 -16.44
C ASP A 34 -8.30 -4.64 -15.08
N GLU A 35 -7.28 -5.12 -14.35
CA GLU A 35 -7.41 -5.66 -12.99
C GLU A 35 -7.93 -4.62 -11.98
N LEU A 36 -7.59 -3.34 -12.18
CA LEU A 36 -8.07 -2.24 -11.36
C LEU A 36 -9.43 -1.67 -11.81
N GLY A 37 -9.92 -2.04 -12.99
CA GLY A 37 -11.12 -1.46 -13.60
C GLY A 37 -10.98 0.02 -13.95
N VAL A 38 -9.78 0.47 -14.33
CA VAL A 38 -9.49 1.87 -14.70
C VAL A 38 -8.94 1.98 -16.12
N ALA A 39 -8.89 3.19 -16.67
CA ALA A 39 -8.24 3.42 -17.95
C ALA A 39 -6.71 3.22 -17.85
N ARG A 40 -6.08 2.69 -18.91
CA ARG A 40 -4.61 2.54 -19.01
C ARG A 40 -3.85 3.83 -18.70
N GLN A 41 -4.41 4.98 -19.12
CA GLN A 41 -3.80 6.28 -18.86
C GLN A 41 -3.69 6.59 -17.36
N THR A 42 -4.64 6.14 -16.55
CA THR A 42 -4.60 6.30 -15.09
C THR A 42 -3.39 5.60 -14.52
N VAL A 43 -3.18 4.33 -14.89
CA VAL A 43 -1.99 3.57 -14.45
C VAL A 43 -0.71 4.23 -14.96
N SER A 44 -0.68 4.67 -16.21
CA SER A 44 0.48 5.38 -16.76
C SER A 44 0.80 6.69 -16.03
N ASN A 45 -0.21 7.46 -15.60
CA ASN A 45 0.00 8.69 -14.84
C ASN A 45 0.54 8.40 -13.43
N LEU A 46 0.08 7.32 -12.81
CA LEU A 46 0.57 6.88 -11.50
C LEU A 46 2.04 6.43 -11.60
N GLU A 47 2.38 5.58 -12.57
CA GLU A 47 3.74 5.07 -12.78
C GLU A 47 4.75 6.17 -13.12
N THR A 48 4.32 7.21 -13.80
CA THR A 48 5.19 8.35 -14.19
C THR A 48 5.22 9.46 -13.15
N GLY A 49 4.45 9.35 -12.06
CA GLY A 49 4.32 10.42 -11.07
C GLY A 49 3.58 11.67 -11.57
N LYS A 50 2.99 11.63 -12.78
CA LYS A 50 2.24 12.77 -13.35
C LYS A 50 1.04 13.16 -12.50
N SER A 51 0.47 12.20 -11.78
CA SER A 51 -0.60 12.43 -10.80
C SER A 51 -0.25 11.72 -9.50
N PRO A 52 -0.42 12.37 -8.32
CA PRO A 52 -0.16 11.73 -7.05
C PRO A 52 -1.14 10.58 -6.82
N MET A 53 -0.64 9.47 -6.28
CA MET A 53 -1.45 8.32 -5.90
C MET A 53 -2.31 8.68 -4.68
N THR A 54 -3.60 8.37 -4.76
CA THR A 54 -4.50 8.54 -3.61
C THR A 54 -4.41 7.34 -2.68
N LYS A 55 -4.79 7.53 -1.40
CA LYS A 55 -4.95 6.42 -0.44
C LYS A 55 -5.80 5.27 -0.99
N LEU A 56 -6.93 5.60 -1.62
CA LEU A 56 -7.83 4.60 -2.18
C LEU A 56 -7.15 3.79 -3.29
N GLN A 57 -6.42 4.46 -4.18
CA GLN A 57 -5.67 3.81 -5.26
C GLN A 57 -4.56 2.91 -4.71
N TYR A 58 -3.82 3.38 -3.69
CA TYR A 58 -2.83 2.57 -3.00
C TYR A 58 -3.43 1.30 -2.41
N LEU A 59 -4.56 1.39 -1.69
CA LEU A 59 -5.22 0.23 -1.11
C LEU A 59 -5.76 -0.73 -2.17
N ALA A 60 -6.33 -0.21 -3.27
CA ALA A 60 -6.77 -1.02 -4.39
C ALA A 60 -5.61 -1.81 -5.02
N LEU A 61 -4.50 -1.11 -5.32
CA LEU A 61 -3.27 -1.72 -5.84
C LEU A 61 -2.72 -2.78 -4.89
N ARG A 62 -2.61 -2.47 -3.60
CA ARG A 62 -2.13 -3.43 -2.59
C ARG A 62 -2.99 -4.69 -2.57
N THR A 63 -4.30 -4.54 -2.70
CA THR A 63 -5.25 -5.66 -2.73
C THR A 63 -5.06 -6.51 -3.99
N VAL A 64 -4.99 -5.88 -5.17
CA VAL A 64 -4.80 -6.58 -6.46
C VAL A 64 -3.48 -7.37 -6.47
N PHE A 65 -2.37 -6.76 -6.06
CA PHE A 65 -1.09 -7.48 -6.00
C PHE A 65 -1.08 -8.58 -4.93
N SER A 66 -1.72 -8.36 -3.78
CA SER A 66 -1.82 -9.40 -2.75
C SER A 66 -2.63 -10.61 -3.25
N ALA A 67 -3.73 -10.36 -3.98
CA ALA A 67 -4.51 -11.41 -4.61
C ALA A 67 -3.70 -12.16 -5.67
N GLU A 68 -2.89 -11.47 -6.46
CA GLU A 68 -2.03 -12.11 -7.48
C GLU A 68 -0.93 -12.97 -6.85
N ILE A 69 -0.28 -12.49 -5.77
CA ILE A 69 0.68 -13.29 -4.98
C ILE A 69 0.00 -14.55 -4.47
N ALA A 70 -1.21 -14.43 -3.90
CA ALA A 70 -1.93 -15.58 -3.37
C ALA A 70 -2.35 -16.57 -4.47
N ARG A 71 -2.74 -16.06 -5.64
CA ARG A 71 -3.20 -16.85 -6.77
C ARG A 71 -2.08 -17.62 -7.47
N ARG A 72 -0.92 -17.00 -7.64
CA ARG A 72 0.26 -17.61 -8.32
C ARG A 72 1.28 -18.22 -7.37
N GLU A 73 1.09 -18.02 -6.06
CA GLU A 73 2.10 -18.32 -5.04
C GLU A 73 3.46 -17.64 -5.34
N ASP A 74 3.40 -16.45 -5.96
CA ASP A 74 4.59 -15.73 -6.44
C ASP A 74 5.38 -15.12 -5.28
N ARG A 75 6.34 -15.90 -4.79
CA ARG A 75 7.24 -15.52 -3.70
C ARG A 75 8.17 -14.37 -4.08
N ASP A 76 8.50 -14.22 -5.35
CA ASP A 76 9.42 -13.20 -5.81
C ASP A 76 8.73 -11.85 -5.87
N LEU A 77 7.49 -11.80 -6.39
CA LEU A 77 6.65 -10.60 -6.33
C LEU A 77 6.42 -10.15 -4.88
N ALA A 78 6.13 -11.10 -3.97
CA ALA A 78 5.99 -10.80 -2.55
C ALA A 78 7.27 -10.21 -1.94
N ARG A 79 8.44 -10.79 -2.26
CA ARG A 79 9.73 -10.28 -1.79
C ARG A 79 10.03 -8.89 -2.34
N ILE A 80 9.72 -8.63 -3.60
CA ILE A 80 9.93 -7.33 -4.23
C ILE A 80 9.07 -6.25 -3.59
N ILE A 81 7.78 -6.52 -3.36
CA ILE A 81 6.90 -5.57 -2.68
C ILE A 81 7.41 -5.30 -1.25
N LYS A 82 7.81 -6.35 -0.53
CA LYS A 82 8.37 -6.21 0.82
C LYS A 82 9.63 -5.35 0.84
N THR A 83 10.57 -5.60 -0.07
CA THR A 83 11.88 -4.92 -0.06
C THR A 83 11.83 -3.49 -0.62
N LEU A 84 11.01 -3.23 -1.63
CA LEU A 84 10.92 -1.91 -2.26
C LEU A 84 9.96 -0.97 -1.54
N VAL A 85 8.92 -1.51 -0.91
CA VAL A 85 7.88 -0.72 -0.26
C VAL A 85 7.91 -0.92 1.25
N ASP A 86 7.86 -2.16 1.74
CA ASP A 86 7.62 -2.41 3.17
C ASP A 86 8.81 -2.09 4.09
N ASP A 87 9.95 -2.72 3.83
CA ASP A 87 11.14 -2.64 4.66
C ASP A 87 11.66 -1.19 4.82
N PRO A 88 11.71 -0.32 3.79
CA PRO A 88 12.14 1.07 3.94
C PRO A 88 11.25 1.88 4.89
N ILE A 89 9.94 1.61 4.90
CA ILE A 89 9.00 2.31 5.77
C ILE A 89 9.09 1.79 7.20
N GLU A 90 9.18 0.46 7.37
CA GLU A 90 9.40 -0.15 8.69
C GLU A 90 10.69 0.34 9.36
N GLN A 91 11.77 0.50 8.58
CA GLN A 91 13.03 1.07 9.05
C GLN A 91 12.84 2.51 9.54
N ARG A 92 12.23 3.37 8.73
CA ARG A 92 11.98 4.77 9.12
C ARG A 92 11.09 4.89 10.36
N ILE A 93 10.08 4.03 10.51
CA ILE A 93 9.24 3.97 11.71
C ILE A 93 10.08 3.59 12.93
N ARG A 94 10.96 2.59 12.80
CA ARG A 94 11.83 2.14 13.90
C ARG A 94 12.81 3.23 14.33
N GLU A 95 13.43 3.92 13.38
CA GLU A 95 14.34 5.04 13.63
C GLU A 95 13.64 6.19 14.36
N ARG A 96 12.43 6.57 13.91
CA ARG A 96 11.65 7.61 14.58
C ARG A 96 11.30 7.23 16.02
N ARG A 97 10.88 5.98 16.25
CA ARG A 97 10.57 5.48 17.60
C ARG A 97 11.79 5.41 18.52
N ALA A 98 12.99 5.18 17.98
CA ALA A 98 14.22 5.22 18.76
C ALA A 98 14.58 6.66 19.17
N GLN A 99 14.48 7.61 18.24
CA GLN A 99 14.70 9.03 18.51
C GLN A 99 13.73 9.61 19.55
N GLU A 100 12.47 9.14 19.55
CA GLU A 100 11.46 9.53 20.54
C GLU A 100 11.78 8.97 21.95
N GLN A 101 12.44 7.83 22.07
CA GLN A 101 12.81 7.22 23.35
C GLN A 101 14.11 7.79 23.93
N ASP A 102 15.08 8.12 23.08
CA ASP A 102 16.36 8.72 23.51
C ASP A 102 16.20 10.20 23.95
N GLY A 103 15.10 10.86 23.58
CA GLY A 103 14.76 12.23 23.99
C GLY A 103 14.14 12.37 25.39
N GLU A 104 13.63 11.28 25.98
CA GLU A 104 12.95 11.29 27.29
C GLU A 104 13.91 11.02 28.47
N ALA A 105 15.15 10.57 28.20
CA ALA A 105 16.10 10.16 29.23
C ALA A 105 16.90 11.30 29.91
N VAL A 106 16.51 12.57 29.73
CA VAL A 106 17.22 13.74 30.29
C VAL A 106 16.34 14.58 31.21
N ALA A 107 15.60 13.92 32.11
CA ALA A 107 14.88 14.63 33.18
C ALA A 107 14.76 13.82 34.48
N ASP A 108 15.79 13.10 34.92
CA ASP A 108 15.99 12.91 36.36
C ASP A 108 17.43 12.44 36.67
N ASN A 109 18.31 13.38 37.02
CA ASN A 109 19.53 13.08 37.78
C ASN A 109 19.87 14.31 38.63
N ALA A 110 19.04 14.58 39.63
CA ALA A 110 19.49 15.36 40.78
C ALA A 110 20.53 14.52 41.56
N PRO A 111 21.74 15.02 41.84
CA PRO A 111 22.72 14.27 42.61
C PRO A 111 22.32 14.30 44.09
N VAL A 112 21.78 13.20 44.61
CA VAL A 112 21.71 12.94 46.06
C VAL A 112 22.92 12.10 46.43
N ASN A 113 23.81 12.68 47.23
CA ASN A 113 24.92 11.97 47.85
C ASN A 113 24.70 11.87 49.36
N THR A 114 24.81 10.62 49.87
CA THR A 114 25.28 10.20 51.21
C THR A 114 24.39 10.58 52.41
N ASP A 115 23.97 9.66 53.29
CA ASP A 115 24.80 8.94 54.25
C ASP A 115 24.02 7.83 55.01
N GLY A 116 24.75 6.78 55.40
CA GLY A 116 24.65 6.09 56.70
C GLY A 116 23.38 5.34 57.11
N GLY A 117 23.48 4.01 57.29
CA GLY A 117 22.56 3.28 58.18
C GLY A 117 22.49 1.77 57.96
N ASN A 118 23.22 1.01 58.77
CA ASN A 118 23.41 -0.44 58.73
C ASN A 118 22.24 -1.27 59.34
N VAL A 119 22.10 -2.51 58.84
CA VAL A 119 21.74 -3.77 59.54
C VAL A 119 20.31 -3.97 60.07
N ALA A 120 19.64 -5.01 59.57
CA ALA A 120 19.23 -6.20 60.36
C ALA A 120 18.33 -7.16 59.53
N ASP A 121 18.79 -8.40 59.41
CA ASP A 121 18.07 -9.67 59.64
C ASP A 121 16.59 -9.80 59.23
N ASN A 122 16.27 -10.84 58.44
CA ASN A 122 15.62 -12.03 58.99
C ASN A 122 15.44 -13.13 57.94
N ALA A 123 15.77 -14.34 58.38
CA ALA A 123 15.64 -15.59 57.66
C ALA A 123 14.25 -16.22 57.83
N ALA A 124 13.92 -17.05 56.84
CA ALA A 124 13.11 -18.27 56.92
C ALA A 124 11.58 -18.18 57.13
N THR A 125 10.91 -18.85 56.19
CA THR A 125 9.74 -19.76 56.28
C THR A 125 8.69 -19.37 55.24
N GLU A 126 7.97 -20.24 54.54
CA GLU A 126 7.98 -21.67 54.29
C GLU A 126 6.76 -21.92 53.35
N LYS A 127 6.78 -23.01 52.58
CA LYS A 127 5.63 -23.75 51.99
C LYS A 127 4.99 -23.32 50.64
N ARG A 128 5.20 -24.26 49.69
CA ARG A 128 4.21 -25.05 48.90
C ARG A 128 3.76 -24.56 47.52
N LYS A 129 4.47 -25.10 46.49
CA LYS A 129 4.05 -26.02 45.39
C LYS A 129 2.64 -25.90 44.74
N PRO A 130 2.48 -26.37 43.48
CA PRO A 130 1.70 -25.73 42.42
C PRO A 130 0.42 -26.52 42.09
N SER A 131 -0.42 -26.01 41.20
CA SER A 131 -1.39 -26.88 40.53
C SER A 131 -1.59 -26.52 39.07
N ALA A 132 -1.67 -27.57 38.28
CA ALA A 132 -1.81 -27.62 36.84
C ALA A 132 -3.28 -27.67 36.43
N ALA A 133 -3.60 -27.18 35.22
CA ALA A 133 -4.70 -27.65 34.38
C ALA A 133 -4.45 -27.11 32.96
N THR A 134 -4.00 -27.91 32.01
CA THR A 134 -4.80 -28.81 31.15
C THR A 134 -5.19 -28.15 29.83
N LEU A 135 -4.57 -28.72 28.79
CA LEU A 135 -4.84 -28.64 27.36
C LEU A 135 -6.34 -28.66 27.01
N LYS A 136 -6.74 -27.98 25.93
CA LYS A 136 -7.56 -28.63 24.89
C LYS A 136 -7.47 -27.89 23.55
N ALA A 137 -6.99 -28.64 22.56
CA ALA A 137 -7.21 -28.41 21.15
C ALA A 137 -8.66 -28.78 20.77
N SER A 138 -9.23 -28.04 19.83
CA SER A 138 -10.39 -28.49 19.05
C SER A 138 -10.15 -28.19 17.57
N LYS A 139 -9.88 -29.28 16.86
CA LYS A 139 -9.91 -29.41 15.40
C LYS A 139 -11.35 -29.67 14.99
N THR A 140 -11.89 -28.89 14.05
CA THR A 140 -12.95 -29.37 13.16
C THR A 140 -12.82 -28.72 11.79
N ALA A 141 -12.56 -29.55 10.78
CA ALA A 141 -12.71 -29.23 9.38
C ALA A 141 -14.20 -29.25 9.01
N ALA A 142 -14.66 -28.33 8.16
CA ALA A 142 -15.90 -28.48 7.42
C ALA A 142 -15.78 -27.80 6.06
N THR A 143 -15.85 -28.64 5.05
CA THR A 143 -15.97 -28.39 3.61
C THR A 143 -17.24 -27.59 3.31
N GLY A 144 -17.15 -26.58 2.45
CA GLY A 144 -18.32 -25.90 1.89
C GLY A 144 -17.91 -24.74 0.99
N LYS A 145 -18.06 -24.91 -0.33
CA LYS A 145 -17.94 -23.82 -1.30
C LYS A 145 -19.14 -22.87 -1.14
N PRO A 146 -18.95 -21.55 -1.14
CA PRO A 146 -19.93 -20.64 -1.68
C PRO A 146 -19.44 -20.11 -3.04
N THR A 147 -20.15 -20.51 -4.09
CA THR A 147 -20.27 -19.73 -5.32
C THR A 147 -20.94 -18.39 -5.04
N LEU A 148 -20.56 -17.38 -5.84
CA LEU A 148 -21.09 -16.00 -5.96
C LEU A 148 -20.33 -14.93 -5.16
N SER A 149 -19.59 -14.09 -5.86
CA SER A 149 -20.06 -12.71 -6.07
C SER A 149 -19.30 -12.03 -7.21
N THR A 150 -19.89 -12.05 -8.40
CA THR A 150 -19.63 -11.03 -9.44
C THR A 150 -20.28 -9.74 -8.94
N ALA A 151 -19.60 -9.02 -8.04
CA ALA A 151 -20.04 -7.72 -7.56
C ALA A 151 -19.21 -6.62 -8.23
N MET A 152 -19.70 -6.23 -9.40
CA MET A 152 -19.80 -4.86 -9.90
C MET A 152 -19.26 -3.76 -8.97
N GLN A 153 -18.30 -2.99 -9.47
CA GLN A 153 -18.20 -1.56 -9.15
C GLN A 153 -17.50 -0.84 -10.31
N ALA A 154 -18.32 -0.34 -11.23
CA ALA A 154 -17.92 0.64 -12.22
C ALA A 154 -17.74 1.99 -11.52
N LEU A 155 -16.51 2.50 -11.44
CA LEU A 155 -16.27 3.88 -11.03
C LEU A 155 -16.31 4.76 -12.29
N ALA A 156 -17.34 5.60 -12.40
CA ALA A 156 -17.54 6.50 -13.52
C ALA A 156 -16.41 7.56 -13.60
N VAL A 157 -15.96 7.78 -14.83
CA VAL A 157 -14.97 8.77 -15.25
C VAL A 157 -15.49 10.20 -15.01
N ILE A 158 -14.81 10.97 -14.17
CA ILE A 158 -14.98 12.43 -14.17
C ILE A 158 -14.12 12.99 -15.31
N THR A 159 -14.77 13.20 -16.45
CA THR A 159 -14.26 14.02 -17.56
C THR A 159 -14.25 15.48 -17.12
N GLY A 160 -13.06 16.03 -16.88
CA GLY A 160 -12.81 17.45 -16.84
C GLY A 160 -12.03 17.86 -18.09
N ALA A 161 -12.75 18.28 -19.14
CA ALA A 161 -12.16 18.94 -20.30
C ALA A 161 -12.26 20.45 -20.10
N LEU A 162 -11.14 21.15 -19.90
CA LEU A 162 -10.94 22.52 -20.40
C LEU A 162 -9.49 22.98 -20.21
N ALA A 163 -8.77 23.18 -21.32
CA ALA A 163 -7.68 24.14 -21.56
C ALA A 163 -6.87 23.66 -22.79
N SER A 164 -7.17 24.19 -23.98
CA SER A 164 -6.30 25.11 -24.75
C SER A 164 -4.94 24.51 -25.13
N GLY A 165 -4.50 24.40 -26.37
CA GLY A 165 -4.92 24.90 -27.67
C GLY A 165 -3.70 24.83 -28.59
N THR A 166 -3.88 24.47 -29.87
CA THR A 166 -2.98 24.65 -31.04
C THR A 166 -3.63 23.85 -32.19
N ALA A 167 -4.39 24.47 -33.09
CA ALA A 167 -3.96 25.14 -34.33
C ALA A 167 -3.35 24.21 -35.41
N ALA A 168 -4.10 24.12 -36.52
CA ALA A 168 -3.70 23.79 -37.90
C ALA A 168 -3.22 22.35 -38.23
N GLY A 169 -4.09 21.62 -38.93
CA GLY A 169 -3.75 20.34 -39.56
C GLY A 169 -4.90 19.79 -40.41
N ILE A 170 -5.20 20.47 -41.52
CA ILE A 170 -5.74 19.93 -42.79
C ILE A 170 -5.77 18.40 -42.88
N ILE A 171 -6.94 17.76 -43.00
CA ILE A 171 -7.33 16.76 -44.04
C ILE A 171 -8.87 16.58 -43.99
N THR A 172 -9.60 17.11 -44.97
CA THR A 172 -10.90 16.53 -45.36
C THR A 172 -10.91 16.36 -46.87
N TYR A 173 -10.61 15.14 -47.30
CA TYR A 173 -10.87 14.64 -48.64
C TYR A 173 -12.16 13.78 -48.54
N LEU A 174 -13.29 14.36 -48.95
CA LEU A 174 -14.57 13.70 -49.20
C LEU A 174 -15.07 14.38 -50.49
N MET A 175 -14.78 13.91 -51.69
CA MET A 175 -15.17 12.62 -52.29
C MET A 175 -16.64 12.28 -52.03
N PHE A 176 -17.53 13.07 -52.61
CA PHE A 176 -18.81 12.56 -53.15
C PHE A 176 -19.10 13.21 -54.52
N PRO A 177 -19.58 12.43 -55.50
CA PRO A 177 -19.56 12.79 -56.91
C PRO A 177 -20.91 13.31 -57.44
N ASP A 178 -20.79 14.00 -58.56
CA ASP A 178 -21.76 14.18 -59.64
C ASP A 178 -23.03 15.03 -59.42
N GLY A 179 -23.30 15.86 -60.42
CA GLY A 179 -24.35 16.87 -60.45
C GLY A 179 -23.93 18.13 -61.20
N GLY A 180 -23.66 18.01 -62.49
CA GLY A 180 -23.44 19.14 -63.40
C GLY A 180 -24.68 20.03 -63.62
N PRO A 181 -24.76 20.74 -64.75
CA PRO A 181 -24.15 22.06 -64.95
C PRO A 181 -25.24 23.16 -65.13
N ASN A 182 -24.93 24.42 -64.78
CA ASN A 182 -25.59 25.61 -65.35
C ASN A 182 -24.66 26.83 -65.17
N LYS A 183 -24.14 27.40 -66.27
CA LYS A 183 -24.65 28.63 -66.95
C LYS A 183 -24.57 29.84 -66.00
N ARG A 184 -23.77 30.88 -66.23
CA ARG A 184 -23.32 31.58 -67.43
C ARG A 184 -22.01 32.31 -67.13
#